data_AF-A0A8J4SPD2-F1
#
_entry.id   AF-A0A8J4SPD2-F1
#
_cell.length_a   1.000
_cell.length_b   1.000
_cell.length_c   1.000
_cell.angle_alpha   90.00
_cell.angle_beta   90.00
_cell.angle_gamma   90.00
#
_symmetry.space_group_name_H-M   'P 1'
#
loop_
_entity.id
_entity.type
_entity.pdbx_description
1 polymer ?
#
loop_
_entity_poly.entity_id
_entity_poly.type
_entity_poly.pdbx_seq_one_letter_code
_entity_poly.pdbx_strand_id
1 'polypeptide(L)'
;MQILFSLVSISSQQQDEQPRAENGRYVYRFLCSPMCDYMKSFIGRLLELPHRDMMNSVLENFTILHILTNKATNELLLCIAYVLEVAQEGCGPQHHIYKLTRCS
;
A
#
# COMPACT_ATOMS: atom_id res chain seq x y z
N MET A 1 8.23 11.49 10.07
CA MET A 1 7.62 10.14 10.01
C MET A 1 6.70 10.11 8.79
N GLN A 2 7.14 9.75 7.59
CA GLN A 2 7.88 8.53 7.20
C GLN A 2 7.00 7.28 7.29
N ILE A 3 5.86 7.30 6.61
CA ILE A 3 5.41 6.14 5.84
C ILE A 3 5.05 6.71 4.47
N LEU A 4 6.06 6.72 3.60
CA LEU A 4 5.93 6.97 2.19
C LEU A 4 5.05 5.83 1.65
N PHE A 5 3.76 6.09 1.45
CA PHE A 5 2.87 5.18 0.75
C PHE A 5 3.39 5.03 -0.68
N SER A 6 4.23 4.02 -0.90
CA SER A 6 4.56 3.56 -2.24
C SER A 6 3.63 2.41 -2.61
N LEU A 7 2.82 2.72 -3.61
CA LEU A 7 2.06 1.87 -4.50
C LEU A 7 0.69 1.40 -4.02
N VAL A 8 -0.23 1.57 -4.96
CA VAL A 8 -1.67 1.82 -4.89
C VAL A 8 -2.33 0.77 -5.77
N SER A 9 -3.53 0.30 -5.42
CA SER A 9 -4.35 -0.53 -6.33
C SER A 9 -5.68 0.11 -6.59
N ILE A 10 -5.63 1.31 -7.17
CA ILE A 10 -6.75 1.93 -7.89
C ILE A 10 -6.26 2.64 -9.18
N SER A 11 -4.95 2.80 -9.35
CA SER A 11 -4.33 3.13 -10.64
C SER A 11 -3.24 2.11 -10.90
N SER A 12 -3.19 1.54 -12.11
CA SER A 12 -2.15 0.63 -12.60
C SER A 12 -0.78 1.34 -12.73
N GLN A 13 -0.27 1.91 -11.65
CA GLN A 13 1.07 2.45 -11.60
C GLN A 13 2.04 1.29 -11.47
N GLN A 14 2.71 1.00 -12.57
CA GLN A 14 3.79 0.03 -12.62
C GLN A 14 5.11 0.76 -12.40
N GLN A 15 5.93 0.26 -11.49
CA GLN A 15 7.29 0.75 -11.26
C GLN A 15 8.25 -0.43 -11.37
N ASP A 16 9.27 -0.27 -12.20
CA ASP A 16 10.35 -1.24 -12.35
C ASP A 16 11.59 -0.70 -11.61
N GLU A 17 12.26 -1.56 -10.83
CA GLU A 17 13.50 -1.21 -10.13
C GLU A 17 14.56 -2.27 -10.41
N GLN A 18 15.81 -1.83 -10.56
CA GLN A 18 16.95 -2.73 -10.76
C GLN A 18 17.57 -3.15 -9.44
N PRO A 19 18.02 -4.41 -9.30
CA PRO A 19 18.67 -4.87 -8.09
C PRO A 19 20.01 -4.17 -7.86
N ARG A 20 20.30 -3.84 -6.60
CA ARG A 20 21.62 -3.37 -6.15
C ARG A 20 22.26 -4.44 -5.28
N ALA A 21 23.50 -4.80 -5.55
CA ALA A 21 24.24 -5.72 -4.71
C ALA A 21 24.75 -5.00 -3.47
N GLU A 22 24.21 -5.33 -2.30
CA GLU A 22 24.59 -4.76 -1.00
C GLU A 22 24.75 -5.91 0.01
N ASN A 23 25.92 -6.01 0.67
CA ASN A 23 26.18 -7.01 1.73
C ASN A 23 25.84 -8.47 1.35
N GLY A 24 26.15 -8.87 0.11
CA GLY A 24 25.88 -10.22 -0.39
C GLY A 24 24.41 -10.51 -0.70
N ARG A 25 23.55 -9.48 -0.78
CA ARG A 25 22.14 -9.60 -1.16
C ARG A 25 21.79 -8.61 -2.26
N TYR A 26 20.74 -8.92 -3.02
CA TYR A 26 20.14 -7.96 -3.94
C TYR A 26 19.06 -7.15 -3.20
N VAL A 27 19.21 -5.82 -3.24
CA VAL A 27 18.31 -4.87 -2.59
C VAL A 27 17.61 -4.04 -3.66
N TYR A 28 16.29 -3.91 -3.51
CA TYR A 28 15.44 -3.10 -4.37
C TYR A 28 14.91 -1.93 -3.53
N ARG A 29 15.00 -0.70 -4.04
CA ARG A 29 14.60 0.51 -3.32
C ARG A 29 13.68 1.36 -4.19
N PHE A 30 12.38 1.23 -3.99
CA PHE A 30 11.38 2.08 -4.60
C PHE A 30 11.29 3.38 -3.79
N LEU A 31 12.03 4.41 -4.20
CA LEU A 31 12.11 5.70 -3.49
C LEU A 31 11.20 6.74 -4.15
N CYS A 32 10.58 7.57 -3.31
CA CYS A 32 9.86 8.80 -3.69
C CYS A 32 8.82 8.63 -4.81
N SER A 33 8.16 7.47 -4.90
CA SER A 33 7.11 7.28 -5.91
C SER A 33 5.96 8.25 -5.64
N PRO A 34 5.63 9.16 -6.58
CA PRO A 34 4.55 10.11 -6.38
C PRO A 34 3.23 9.36 -6.31
N MET A 35 2.47 9.61 -5.24
CA MET A 35 1.12 9.09 -5.12
C MET A 35 0.29 9.52 -6.33
N CYS A 36 -0.52 8.63 -6.89
CA CYS A 36 -1.35 8.98 -8.04
C CYS A 36 -2.42 10.01 -7.68
N ASP A 37 -2.92 10.74 -8.67
CA ASP A 37 -3.92 11.80 -8.45
C ASP A 37 -5.24 11.28 -7.89
N TYR A 38 -5.61 10.05 -8.26
CA TYR A 38 -6.76 9.38 -7.67
C TYR A 38 -6.60 9.26 -6.15
N MET A 39 -5.44 8.77 -5.69
CA MET A 39 -5.21 8.55 -4.26
C MET A 39 -5.07 9.85 -3.48
N LYS A 40 -4.45 10.87 -4.07
CA LYS A 40 -4.46 12.22 -3.49
C LYS A 40 -5.89 12.73 -3.31
N SER A 41 -6.73 12.56 -4.34
CA SER A 41 -8.14 12.99 -4.32
C SER A 41 -8.98 12.17 -3.34
N PHE A 42 -8.72 10.86 -3.26
CA PHE A 42 -9.38 9.96 -2.32
C PHE A 42 -9.07 10.36 -0.89
N ILE A 43 -7.80 10.57 -0.54
CA ILE A 43 -7.40 11.05 0.79
C ILE A 43 -8.02 12.41 1.08
N GLY A 44 -8.01 13.34 0.12
CA GLY A 44 -8.65 14.65 0.27
C GLY A 44 -10.12 14.54 0.66
N ARG A 45 -10.91 13.78 -0.11
CA ARG A 45 -12.34 13.56 0.16
C ARG A 45 -12.59 12.77 1.45
N LEU A 46 -11.72 11.82 1.78
CA LEU A 46 -11.84 11.05 3.01
C LEU A 46 -11.67 11.96 4.24
N LEU A 47 -10.71 12.89 4.20
CA LEU A 47 -10.44 13.84 5.28
C LEU A 47 -11.52 14.93 5.44
N GLU A 48 -12.34 15.16 4.41
CA GLU A 48 -13.49 16.07 4.48
C GLU A 48 -14.67 15.50 5.27
N LEU A 49 -14.69 14.18 5.53
CA LEU A 49 -15.78 13.56 6.27
C LEU A 49 -15.76 13.98 7.75
N PRO A 50 -16.91 14.31 8.35
CA PRO A 50 -16.96 14.89 9.69
C PRO A 50 -16.75 13.87 10.81
N HIS A 51 -16.94 12.57 10.53
CA HIS A 51 -16.93 11.52 11.53
C HIS A 51 -16.04 10.35 11.12
N ARG A 52 -15.28 9.82 12.09
CA ARG A 52 -14.39 8.65 11.90
C ARG A 52 -15.14 7.46 11.33
N ASP A 53 -16.36 7.21 11.81
CA ASP A 53 -17.16 6.06 11.37
C ASP A 53 -17.56 6.18 9.89
N MET A 54 -17.82 7.40 9.40
CA MET A 54 -18.07 7.62 7.96
C MET A 54 -16.82 7.36 7.12
N MET A 55 -15.66 7.78 7.61
CA MET A 55 -14.38 7.46 6.95
C MET A 55 -14.16 5.94 6.91
N ASN A 56 -14.40 5.25 8.02
CA ASN A 56 -14.25 3.81 8.11
C ASN A 56 -15.23 3.05 7.20
N SER A 57 -16.49 3.49 7.08
CA SER A 57 -17.44 2.90 6.12
C SER A 57 -16.99 3.04 4.66
N VAL A 58 -16.31 4.13 4.31
CA VAL A 58 -15.68 4.27 2.98
C VAL A 58 -14.49 3.30 2.87
N LEU A 59 -13.67 3.18 3.92
CA LEU A 59 -12.49 2.33 3.93
C LEU A 59 -12.81 0.83 3.92
N GLU A 60 -13.97 0.39 4.42
CA GLU A 60 -14.43 -1.01 4.35
C GLU A 60 -14.46 -1.57 2.92
N ASN A 61 -14.78 -0.70 1.94
CA ASN A 61 -14.84 -1.06 0.54
C ASN A 61 -13.58 -0.67 -0.23
N PHE A 62 -12.55 -0.20 0.47
CA PHE A 62 -11.32 0.29 -0.10
C PHE A 62 -10.15 -0.62 0.28
N THR A 63 -9.54 -1.23 -0.73
CA THR A 63 -8.39 -2.11 -0.53
C THR A 63 -7.28 -1.76 -1.51
N ILE A 64 -6.03 -1.90 -1.07
CA ILE A 64 -4.86 -1.79 -1.93
C ILE A 64 -4.22 -3.18 -2.05
N LEU A 65 -3.79 -3.56 -3.24
CA LEU A 65 -3.19 -4.85 -3.56
C LEU A 65 -1.83 -4.66 -4.24
N HIS A 66 -0.76 -4.68 -3.47
CA HIS A 66 0.58 -4.54 -4.01
C HIS A 66 1.06 -5.90 -4.52
N ILE A 67 1.26 -5.98 -5.84
CA ILE A 67 1.76 -7.17 -6.52
C ILE A 67 3.19 -6.89 -7.00
N LEU A 68 4.15 -7.70 -6.55
CA LEU A 68 5.52 -7.68 -7.02
C LEU A 68 5.77 -8.93 -7.85
N THR A 69 6.15 -8.73 -9.11
CA THR A 69 6.48 -9.81 -10.04
C THR A 69 7.90 -9.69 -10.56
N ASN A 70 8.48 -10.83 -10.93
CA ASN A 70 9.69 -10.85 -11.72
C ASN A 70 9.34 -10.48 -13.17
N LYS A 71 9.87 -9.36 -13.66
CA LYS A 71 9.58 -8.85 -15.01
C LYS A 71 9.92 -9.82 -16.15
N ALA A 72 10.94 -10.66 -15.98
CA ALA A 72 11.36 -11.59 -17.04
C ALA A 72 10.51 -12.87 -17.06
N THR A 73 10.11 -13.38 -15.90
CA THR A 73 9.41 -14.67 -15.77
C THR A 73 7.91 -14.54 -15.49
N ASN A 74 7.44 -13.33 -15.16
CA ASN A 74 6.12 -13.04 -14.60
C ASN A 74 5.80 -13.82 -13.30
N GLU A 75 6.82 -14.38 -12.64
CA GLU A 75 6.66 -15.05 -11.36
C GLU A 75 6.22 -14.06 -10.28
N LEU A 76 5.24 -14.46 -9.46
CA LEU A 76 4.80 -13.68 -8.32
C LEU A 76 5.81 -13.81 -7.17
N LEU A 77 6.50 -12.71 -6.85
CA LEU A 77 7.50 -12.68 -5.78
C LEU A 77 6.87 -12.33 -4.43
N LEU A 78 5.92 -11.38 -4.42
CA LEU A 78 5.22 -10.95 -3.22
C LEU A 78 3.86 -10.36 -3.58
N CYS A 79 2.86 -10.64 -2.75
CA CYS A 79 1.54 -10.04 -2.84
C CYS A 79 1.13 -9.56 -1.44
N ILE A 80 0.75 -8.29 -1.32
CA ILE A 80 0.30 -7.70 -0.07
C ILE A 80 -1.05 -7.05 -0.30
N ALA A 81 -2.06 -7.51 0.43
CA ALA A 81 -3.35 -6.83 0.51
C ALA A 81 -3.35 -5.91 1.74
N TYR A 82 -3.75 -4.66 1.55
CA TYR A 82 -3.93 -3.67 2.61
C TYR A 82 -5.42 -3.40 2.79
N VAL A 83 -5.86 -3.56 4.04
CA VAL A 83 -7.14 -3.11 4.55
C VAL A 83 -6.85 -1.99 5.55
N LEU A 84 -7.64 -0.93 5.52
CA LEU A 84 -7.33 0.33 6.21
C LEU A 84 -8.43 0.70 7.21
N GLU A 85 -8.03 1.38 8.28
CA GLU A 85 -8.93 2.02 9.25
C GLU A 85 -8.29 3.34 9.67
N VAL A 86 -9.11 4.35 9.99
CA VAL A 86 -8.64 5.61 10.57
C VAL A 86 -8.22 5.38 12.02
N ALA A 87 -7.00 5.80 12.39
CA ALA A 87 -6.51 5.67 13.76
C ALA A 87 -7.42 6.39 14.77
N GLN A 88 -7.47 5.86 15.99
CA GLN A 88 -8.19 6.52 17.08
C GLN A 88 -7.51 7.85 17.44
N GLU A 89 -8.29 8.84 17.87
CA GLU A 89 -7.76 10.14 18.28
C GLU A 89 -6.69 9.99 19.37
N GLY A 90 -5.58 10.73 19.22
CA GLY A 90 -4.44 10.67 20.13
C GLY A 90 -3.51 9.46 19.90
N CYS A 91 -3.88 8.51 19.03
CA CYS A 91 -3.02 7.41 18.64
C CYS A 91 -2.31 7.69 17.31
N GLY A 92 -1.04 7.30 17.20
CA GLY A 92 -0.32 7.28 15.93
C GLY A 92 -0.78 6.14 15.01
N PRO A 93 -0.29 6.07 13.77
CA PRO A 93 -0.61 4.99 12.84
C PRO A 93 -0.14 3.63 13.39
N GLN A 94 -0.97 2.61 13.26
CA GLN A 94 -0.70 1.24 13.66
C GLN A 94 -0.96 0.28 12.49
N HIS A 95 -0.35 -0.91 12.52
CA HIS A 95 -0.58 -1.94 11.51
C HIS A 95 -0.42 -3.34 12.10
N HIS A 96 -1.14 -4.29 11.54
CA HIS A 96 -1.01 -5.71 11.83
C HIS A 96 -0.68 -6.44 10.53
N ILE A 97 0.25 -7.40 10.60
CA ILE A 97 0.68 -8.18 9.44
C ILE A 97 0.21 -9.61 9.62
N TYR A 98 -0.55 -10.10 8.65
CA TYR A 98 -1.08 -11.45 8.64
C TYR A 98 -0.55 -12.21 7.43
N LYS A 99 -0.15 -13.47 7.64
CA LYS A 99 0.15 -14.38 6.54
C LYS A 99 -1.16 -14.95 6.01
N LEU A 100 -1.46 -14.70 4.74
CA LEU A 100 -2.60 -15.30 4.08
C LEU A 100 -2.32 -16.80 3.82
N THR A 101 -3.21 -17.63 4.32
CA THR A 101 -3.23 -19.08 4.07
C THR A 101 -4.54 -19.43 3.37
N ARG A 102 -4.47 -20.28 2.35
CA ARG A 102 -5.68 -20.83 1.74
C ARG A 102 -6.19 -21.95 2.63
N CYS A 103 -7.42 -21.82 3.14
CA CYS A 103 -8.12 -22.96 3.72
C CYS A 103 -8.48 -23.92 2.58
N SER A 104 -7.97 -25.14 2.64
CA SER A 104 -8.25 -26.24 1.72
C SER A 104 -9.33 -27.16 2.28
#